data_AF-X0URM6-F1
#
_entry.id   AF-X0URM6-F1
#
_cell.length_a   1.000
_cell.length_b   1.000
_cell.length_c   1.000
_cell.angle_alpha   90.00
_cell.angle_beta   90.00
_cell.angle_gamma   90.00
#
_symmetry.space_group_name_H-M   'P 1'
#
loop_
_entity.id
_entity.type
_entity.pdbx_description
1 polymer ?
#
loop_
_entity_poly.entity_id
_entity_poly.type
_entity_poly.pdbx_seq_one_letter_code
_entity_poly.pdbx_strand_id
1 'polypeptide(L)'
;MWNEFFERVLAVEAPGGPADRLSVIVPSIVRPGERFAVKLAALDVHGYPSVECDASVRPLPGPARGPGQVLVFQEGKPAVGRLADLCLPQEGLSRLAFEMDGREFLSNPVRCDASASERIFWGDPHVHTVLSNCVVDRCRSIDFAHVCGRYVTGLDWISVADHVSGGRSDRGKWKTQRAAAEAFNDPPCYVTLLGYEASLKGGLGGDNNVYFPGDAEAYVDVWDQGDLRDLSEGLADQDCLIVPHH
;
A
#
# COMPACT_ATOMS: atom_id res chain seq x y z
N MET A 1 -12.87 -3.80 -3.19
CA MET A 1 -13.73 -4.66 -2.33
C MET A 1 -12.95 -5.94 -2.04
N TRP A 2 -12.90 -6.43 -0.79
CA TRP A 2 -12.19 -7.68 -0.45
C TRP A 2 -12.83 -8.90 -1.15
N ASN A 3 -12.02 -9.84 -1.65
CA ASN A 3 -12.48 -11.02 -2.37
C ASN A 3 -11.51 -12.22 -2.23
N GLU A 4 -11.94 -13.38 -2.71
CA GLU A 4 -11.19 -14.64 -2.66
C GLU A 4 -9.85 -14.57 -3.40
N PHE A 5 -9.74 -13.76 -4.46
CA PHE A 5 -8.48 -13.57 -5.17
C PHE A 5 -7.41 -12.96 -4.26
N PHE A 6 -7.76 -11.93 -3.48
CA PHE A 6 -6.82 -11.31 -2.52
C PHE A 6 -6.42 -12.25 -1.39
N GLU A 7 -7.36 -13.06 -0.90
CA GLU A 7 -7.06 -14.11 0.11
C GLU A 7 -6.03 -15.09 -0.43
N ARG A 8 -6.21 -15.57 -1.67
CA ARG A 8 -5.29 -16.52 -2.30
C ARG A 8 -3.91 -15.91 -2.53
N VAL A 9 -3.83 -14.66 -2.99
CA VAL A 9 -2.55 -13.96 -3.18
C VAL A 9 -1.76 -13.94 -1.87
N LEU A 10 -2.38 -13.51 -0.76
CA LEU A 10 -1.70 -13.44 0.53
C LEU A 10 -1.35 -14.84 1.08
N ALA A 11 -2.27 -15.80 0.99
CA ALA A 11 -2.03 -17.16 1.49
C ALA A 11 -0.91 -17.90 0.74
N VAL A 12 -0.67 -17.58 -0.53
CA VAL A 12 0.39 -18.19 -1.33
C VAL A 12 1.72 -17.47 -1.17
N GLU A 13 1.72 -16.14 -1.22
CA GLU A 13 2.97 -15.36 -1.32
C GLU A 13 3.52 -14.87 0.03
N ALA A 14 2.67 -14.82 1.06
CA ALA A 14 3.05 -14.46 2.43
C ALA A 14 2.19 -15.17 3.51
N PRO A 15 2.16 -16.52 3.55
CA PRO A 15 1.50 -17.24 4.63
C PRO A 15 2.27 -17.01 5.94
N GLY A 16 1.76 -16.10 6.78
CA GLY A 16 2.34 -15.82 8.09
C GLY A 16 2.00 -16.92 9.11
N GLY A 17 2.92 -17.16 10.04
CA GLY A 17 2.73 -18.13 11.12
C GLY A 17 1.80 -17.63 12.24
N PRO A 18 1.99 -18.07 13.50
CA PRO A 18 1.19 -17.61 14.63
C PRO A 18 1.17 -16.08 14.76
N ALA A 19 0.00 -15.53 15.05
CA ALA A 19 -0.17 -14.08 15.23
C ALA A 19 0.63 -13.58 16.44
N ASP A 20 1.51 -12.60 16.21
CA ASP A 20 2.31 -11.94 17.25
C ASP A 20 1.74 -10.56 17.62
N ARG A 21 1.23 -9.84 16.61
CA ARG A 21 0.71 -8.47 16.76
C ARG A 21 -0.54 -8.23 15.93
N LEU A 22 -1.38 -7.30 16.36
CA LEU A 22 -2.47 -6.75 15.57
C LEU A 22 -2.12 -5.34 15.10
N SER A 23 -2.08 -5.15 13.78
CA SER A 23 -2.04 -3.82 13.17
C SER A 23 -3.45 -3.24 13.14
N VAL A 24 -3.61 -2.03 13.68
CA VAL A 24 -4.88 -1.29 13.72
C VAL A 24 -4.66 0.05 13.04
N ILE A 25 -5.32 0.27 11.90
CA ILE A 25 -5.10 1.45 11.07
C ILE A 25 -6.41 2.21 10.87
N VAL A 26 -6.36 3.51 11.15
CA VAL A 26 -7.43 4.49 10.96
C VAL A 26 -6.91 5.69 10.18
N PRO A 27 -7.78 6.50 9.54
CA PRO A 27 -7.35 7.75 8.93
C PRO A 27 -6.67 8.67 9.95
N SER A 28 -5.61 9.39 9.54
CA SER A 28 -4.91 10.31 10.45
C SER A 28 -5.71 11.58 10.75
N ILE A 29 -6.62 11.99 9.86
CA ILE A 29 -7.47 13.17 10.03
C ILE A 29 -8.90 12.83 9.63
N VAL A 30 -9.85 13.13 10.52
CA VAL A 30 -11.30 13.02 10.28
C VAL A 30 -12.00 14.27 10.80
N ARG A 31 -13.24 14.50 10.38
CA ARG A 31 -14.13 15.51 10.97
C ARG A 31 -15.10 14.88 11.96
N PRO A 32 -15.67 15.66 12.91
CA PRO A 32 -16.69 15.15 13.81
C PRO A 32 -17.85 14.48 13.06
N GLY A 33 -18.16 13.23 13.42
CA GLY A 33 -19.23 12.44 12.81
C GLY A 33 -18.92 11.84 11.43
N GLU A 34 -17.76 12.14 10.85
CA GLU A 34 -17.31 11.52 9.60
C GLU A 34 -17.12 10.01 9.80
N ARG A 35 -17.71 9.22 8.89
CA ARG A 35 -17.60 7.76 8.91
C ARG A 35 -16.29 7.32 8.27
N PHE A 36 -15.58 6.43 8.94
CA PHE A 36 -14.38 5.80 8.44
C PHE A 36 -14.36 4.31 8.75
N ALA A 37 -13.46 3.59 8.06
CA ALA A 37 -13.17 2.20 8.33
C ALA A 37 -11.87 2.05 9.14
N VAL A 38 -11.83 1.03 10.00
CA VAL A 38 -10.61 0.56 10.66
C VAL A 38 -10.09 -0.62 9.85
N LYS A 39 -8.86 -0.54 9.34
CA LYS A 39 -8.16 -1.66 8.69
C LYS A 39 -7.42 -2.45 9.77
N LEU A 40 -7.56 -3.77 9.77
CA LEU A 40 -7.02 -4.67 10.79
C LEU A 40 -6.25 -5.80 10.12
N ALA A 41 -5.06 -6.11 10.61
CA ALA A 41 -4.29 -7.28 10.18
C ALA A 41 -3.56 -7.90 11.36
N ALA A 42 -3.82 -9.18 11.65
CA ALA A 42 -3.03 -9.94 12.60
C ALA A 42 -1.78 -10.46 11.88
N LEU A 43 -0.61 -10.08 12.37
CA LEU A 43 0.68 -10.31 11.73
C LEU A 43 1.55 -11.21 12.59
N ASP A 44 2.31 -12.08 11.96
CA ASP A 44 3.36 -12.85 12.61
C ASP A 44 4.59 -11.97 12.96
N VAL A 45 5.62 -12.59 13.54
CA VAL A 45 6.87 -11.92 13.93
C VAL A 45 7.66 -11.32 12.76
N HIS A 46 7.38 -11.75 11.53
CA HIS A 46 8.00 -11.23 10.31
C HIS A 46 7.15 -10.15 9.63
N GLY A 47 5.94 -9.90 10.13
CA GLY A 47 5.02 -8.93 9.57
C GLY A 47 4.16 -9.47 8.44
N TYR A 48 4.07 -10.78 8.25
CA TYR A 48 3.15 -11.40 7.30
C TYR A 48 1.77 -11.63 7.93
N PRO A 49 0.68 -11.54 7.14
CA PRO A 49 -0.65 -11.83 7.64
C PRO A 49 -0.73 -13.28 8.10
N SER A 50 -1.09 -13.48 9.36
CA SER A 50 -1.19 -14.82 9.95
C SER A 50 -2.27 -15.63 9.22
N VAL A 51 -1.95 -16.86 8.84
CA VAL A 51 -2.95 -17.84 8.38
C VAL A 51 -3.31 -18.84 9.49
N GLU A 52 -2.67 -18.74 10.66
CA GLU A 52 -2.91 -19.60 11.83
C GLU A 52 -3.80 -18.93 12.88
N CYS A 53 -4.23 -17.68 12.65
CA CYS A 53 -5.02 -16.91 13.60
C CYS A 53 -6.51 -17.31 13.57
N ASP A 54 -6.98 -17.89 14.67
CA ASP A 54 -8.40 -18.12 14.97
C ASP A 54 -8.80 -17.31 16.20
N ALA A 55 -9.00 -16.00 16.00
CA ALA A 55 -9.25 -15.05 17.07
C ALA A 55 -10.36 -14.05 16.71
N SER A 56 -11.01 -13.53 17.74
CA SER A 56 -11.95 -12.41 17.61
C SER A 56 -11.28 -11.10 18.00
N VAL A 57 -11.39 -10.10 17.14
CA VAL A 57 -10.96 -8.73 17.42
C VAL A 57 -12.15 -7.87 17.81
N ARG A 58 -12.06 -7.23 18.97
CA ARG A 58 -13.16 -6.45 19.55
C ARG A 58 -12.72 -5.02 19.86
N PRO A 59 -13.53 -3.99 19.53
CA PRO A 59 -13.25 -2.64 19.98
C PRO A 59 -13.40 -2.54 21.49
N LEU A 60 -12.43 -1.91 22.16
CA LEU A 60 -12.51 -1.55 23.57
C LEU A 60 -13.23 -0.20 23.75
N PRO A 61 -13.79 0.09 24.94
CA PRO A 61 -14.44 1.36 25.22
C PRO A 61 -13.52 2.57 24.91
N GLY A 62 -14.05 3.58 24.23
CA GLY A 62 -13.24 4.71 23.79
C GLY A 62 -14.05 5.86 23.16
N PRO A 63 -13.34 6.81 22.52
CA PRO A 63 -13.96 8.00 21.94
C PRO A 63 -14.78 7.69 20.68
N ALA A 64 -14.51 6.58 20.00
CA ALA A 64 -15.23 6.20 18.78
C ALA A 64 -16.67 5.75 19.05
N ARG A 65 -17.53 5.97 18.07
CA ARG A 65 -18.91 5.48 18.00
C ARG A 65 -19.08 4.72 16.69
N GLY A 66 -19.95 3.73 16.67
CA GLY A 66 -20.18 2.90 15.49
C GLY A 66 -20.92 1.62 15.85
N PRO A 67 -21.19 0.75 14.87
CA PRO A 67 -21.71 -0.57 15.17
C PRO A 67 -20.67 -1.33 16.00
N GLY A 68 -21.08 -1.96 17.10
CA GLY A 68 -20.22 -2.75 17.98
C GLY A 68 -19.78 -4.06 17.33
N GLN A 69 -19.15 -3.96 16.16
CA GLN A 69 -18.77 -5.08 15.32
C GLN A 69 -17.58 -5.81 15.92
N VAL A 70 -17.67 -7.13 15.92
CA VAL A 70 -16.55 -8.03 16.19
C VAL A 70 -16.07 -8.56 14.85
N LEU A 71 -14.77 -8.45 14.61
CA LEU A 71 -14.13 -9.10 13.47
C LEU A 71 -13.64 -10.48 13.92
N VAL A 72 -13.90 -11.52 13.12
CA VAL A 72 -13.46 -12.88 13.42
C VAL A 72 -12.47 -13.31 12.35
N PHE A 73 -11.24 -13.61 12.76
CA PHE A 73 -10.25 -14.29 11.94
C PHE A 73 -10.46 -15.80 12.04
N GLN A 74 -10.12 -16.51 10.97
CA GLN A 74 -10.32 -17.95 10.86
C GLN A 74 -9.01 -18.59 10.42
N GLU A 75 -8.60 -19.65 11.10
CA GLU A 75 -7.46 -20.46 10.68
C GLU A 75 -7.62 -20.93 9.23
N GLY A 76 -6.51 -20.92 8.49
CA GLY A 76 -6.44 -21.22 7.06
C GLY A 76 -6.76 -20.04 6.14
N LYS A 77 -7.14 -18.88 6.67
CA LYS A 77 -7.34 -17.63 5.92
C LYS A 77 -6.39 -16.54 6.40
N PRO A 78 -5.87 -15.68 5.51
CA PRO A 78 -5.10 -14.51 5.93
C PRO A 78 -5.93 -13.65 6.88
N ALA A 79 -5.40 -13.39 8.08
CA ALA A 79 -6.06 -12.64 9.15
C ALA A 79 -6.05 -11.13 8.88
N VAL A 80 -6.76 -10.72 7.83
CA VAL A 80 -6.88 -9.35 7.36
C VAL A 80 -8.37 -9.01 7.26
N GLY A 81 -8.75 -7.82 7.72
CA GLY A 81 -10.14 -7.41 7.67
C GLY A 81 -10.36 -5.92 7.94
N ARG A 82 -11.63 -5.54 7.95
CA ARG A 82 -12.03 -4.15 8.19
C ARG A 82 -13.31 -4.08 9.01
N LEU A 83 -13.39 -3.06 9.87
CA LEU A 83 -14.61 -2.63 10.53
C LEU A 83 -15.05 -1.31 9.92
N ALA A 84 -16.32 -1.17 9.57
CA ALA A 84 -16.84 0.01 8.87
C ALA A 84 -17.73 0.86 9.78
N ASP A 85 -17.99 2.09 9.34
CA ASP A 85 -18.97 2.99 9.95
C ASP A 85 -18.64 3.44 11.38
N LEU A 86 -17.35 3.50 11.73
CA LEU A 86 -16.90 4.18 12.94
C LEU A 86 -16.81 5.69 12.70
N CYS A 87 -17.02 6.48 13.74
CA CYS A 87 -16.80 7.92 13.72
C CYS A 87 -16.30 8.42 15.08
N LEU A 88 -15.67 9.60 15.08
CA LEU A 88 -15.35 10.35 16.29
C LEU A 88 -16.34 11.50 16.43
N PRO A 89 -17.11 11.60 17.53
CA PRO A 89 -18.12 12.64 17.68
C PRO A 89 -17.55 13.98 18.17
N GLN A 90 -16.34 13.98 18.72
CA GLN A 90 -15.72 15.14 19.35
C GLN A 90 -14.34 15.40 18.74
N GLU A 91 -13.96 16.68 18.67
CA GLU A 91 -12.62 17.09 18.24
C GLU A 91 -11.55 16.64 19.23
N GLY A 92 -10.33 16.47 18.73
CA GLY A 92 -9.17 16.09 19.53
C GLY A 92 -8.28 15.04 18.89
N LEU A 93 -7.21 14.67 19.59
CA LEU A 93 -6.29 13.60 19.19
C LEU A 93 -6.63 12.33 19.97
N SER A 94 -6.74 11.20 19.28
CA SER A 94 -7.11 9.92 19.89
C SER A 94 -6.36 8.75 19.26
N ARG A 95 -6.34 7.62 19.97
CA ARG A 95 -6.06 6.28 19.43
C ARG A 95 -7.22 5.38 19.79
N LEU A 96 -7.58 4.48 18.88
CA LEU A 96 -8.62 3.48 19.13
C LEU A 96 -7.95 2.22 19.67
N ALA A 97 -8.58 1.61 20.68
CA ALA A 97 -8.07 0.40 21.31
C ALA A 97 -8.91 -0.81 20.90
N PHE A 98 -8.23 -1.92 20.61
CA PHE A 98 -8.83 -3.20 20.24
C PHE A 98 -8.22 -4.31 21.08
N GLU A 99 -9.02 -5.31 21.39
CA GLU A 99 -8.60 -6.52 22.11
C GLU A 99 -8.60 -7.71 21.14
N MET A 100 -7.54 -8.52 21.24
CA MET A 100 -7.40 -9.82 20.58
C MET A 100 -6.60 -10.74 21.52
N ASP A 101 -7.15 -11.91 21.84
CA ASP A 101 -6.58 -12.92 22.72
C ASP A 101 -6.09 -12.38 24.09
N GLY A 102 -6.88 -11.50 24.70
CA GLY A 102 -6.60 -10.90 26.00
C GLY A 102 -5.52 -9.82 25.98
N ARG A 103 -5.05 -9.42 24.79
CA ARG A 103 -4.05 -8.36 24.61
C ARG A 103 -4.69 -7.13 23.97
N GLU A 104 -4.31 -5.95 24.47
CA GLU A 104 -4.74 -4.67 23.91
C GLU A 104 -3.76 -4.17 22.83
N PHE A 105 -4.32 -3.67 21.73
CA PHE A 105 -3.61 -3.08 20.61
C PHE A 105 -4.20 -1.71 20.27
N LEU A 106 -3.33 -0.74 19.99
CA LEU A 106 -3.71 0.64 19.70
C LEU A 106 -3.57 0.96 18.22
N SER A 107 -4.48 1.78 17.70
CA SER A 107 -4.36 2.34 16.36
C SER A 107 -3.22 3.35 16.23
N ASN A 108 -2.89 3.72 15.00
CA ASN A 108 -2.21 4.98 14.73
C ASN A 108 -3.04 6.17 15.26
N PRO A 109 -2.42 7.33 15.55
CA PRO A 109 -3.15 8.51 15.99
C PRO A 109 -4.13 9.01 14.92
N VAL A 110 -5.31 9.41 15.37
CA VAL A 110 -6.34 10.09 14.57
C VAL A 110 -6.67 11.44 15.19
N ARG A 111 -6.61 12.50 14.38
CA ARG A 111 -7.03 13.85 14.74
C ARG A 111 -8.44 14.10 14.21
N CYS A 112 -9.39 14.29 15.11
CA CYS A 112 -10.73 14.77 14.79
C CYS A 112 -10.72 16.30 14.84
N ASP A 113 -10.96 16.96 13.73
CA ASP A 113 -10.83 18.42 13.58
C ASP A 113 -11.87 18.92 12.57
N ALA A 114 -12.82 19.74 13.03
CA ALA A 114 -13.89 20.28 12.19
C ALA A 114 -13.35 21.29 11.16
N SER A 115 -12.23 21.95 11.47
CA SER A 115 -11.59 22.96 10.61
C SER A 115 -10.66 22.36 9.56
N ALA A 116 -10.34 21.06 9.65
CA ALA A 116 -9.41 20.41 8.73
C ALA A 116 -9.86 20.57 7.27
N SER A 117 -9.04 21.21 6.44
CA SER A 117 -9.22 21.35 4.99
C SER A 117 -8.49 20.28 4.18
N GLU A 118 -7.51 19.61 4.79
CA GLU A 118 -6.62 18.64 4.16
C GLU A 118 -6.69 17.27 4.83
N ARG A 119 -6.18 16.26 4.13
CA ARG A 119 -6.04 14.87 4.59
C ARG A 119 -4.58 14.46 4.52
N ILE A 120 -4.19 13.50 5.34
CA ILE A 120 -2.90 12.83 5.24
C ILE A 120 -3.15 11.46 4.61
N PHE A 121 -2.44 11.17 3.53
CA PHE A 121 -2.46 9.88 2.85
C PHE A 121 -1.08 9.25 2.93
N TRP A 122 -1.01 8.01 3.40
CA TRP A 122 0.23 7.27 3.55
C TRP A 122 0.47 6.40 2.33
N GLY A 123 1.68 6.40 1.80
CA GLY A 123 2.01 5.55 0.67
C GLY A 123 3.49 5.24 0.53
N ASP A 124 3.75 4.31 -0.38
CA ASP A 124 5.09 3.83 -0.70
C ASP A 124 5.40 4.16 -2.17
N PRO A 125 6.31 5.12 -2.43
CA PRO A 125 6.63 5.53 -3.80
C PRO A 125 7.56 4.56 -4.51
N HIS A 126 8.13 3.56 -3.85
CA HIS A 126 9.22 2.78 -4.43
C HIS A 126 9.11 1.28 -4.09
N VAL A 127 8.21 0.59 -4.81
CA VAL A 127 8.02 -0.86 -4.67
C VAL A 127 8.52 -1.59 -5.91
N HIS A 128 9.42 -2.57 -5.74
CA HIS A 128 9.81 -3.50 -6.81
C HIS A 128 9.08 -4.83 -6.71
N THR A 129 8.86 -5.45 -7.87
CA THR A 129 8.25 -6.77 -7.98
C THR A 129 9.16 -7.71 -8.75
N VAL A 130 8.71 -8.95 -8.94
CA VAL A 130 9.42 -9.92 -9.79
C VAL A 130 9.48 -9.50 -11.26
N LEU A 131 8.72 -8.47 -11.70
CA LEU A 131 8.74 -8.02 -13.10
C LEU A 131 10.11 -7.49 -13.53
N SER A 132 10.83 -6.74 -12.68
CA SER A 132 12.15 -6.18 -13.01
C SER A 132 13.35 -7.05 -12.63
N ASN A 133 13.13 -8.21 -12.02
CA ASN A 133 14.20 -9.07 -11.49
C ASN A 133 15.17 -8.33 -10.53
N CYS A 134 14.70 -7.32 -9.79
CA CYS A 134 15.54 -6.53 -8.87
C CYS A 134 16.26 -7.42 -7.85
N VAL A 135 15.49 -8.14 -7.01
CA VAL A 135 16.01 -9.10 -6.03
C VAL A 135 15.14 -10.36 -6.08
N VAL A 136 15.51 -11.27 -6.98
CA VAL A 136 14.68 -12.42 -7.41
C VAL A 136 14.19 -13.29 -6.24
N ASP A 137 14.97 -13.43 -5.16
CA ASP A 137 14.64 -14.23 -3.98
C ASP A 137 13.73 -13.52 -2.96
N ARG A 138 13.55 -12.20 -3.09
CA ARG A 138 12.81 -11.36 -2.12
C ARG A 138 11.59 -10.68 -2.70
N CYS A 139 11.61 -10.33 -3.97
CA CYS A 139 10.49 -9.72 -4.65
C CYS A 139 9.29 -10.69 -4.70
N ARG A 140 8.09 -10.11 -4.75
CA ARG A 140 6.82 -10.81 -4.90
C ARG A 140 6.11 -10.34 -6.16
N SER A 141 4.96 -10.94 -6.47
CA SER A 141 4.15 -10.52 -7.62
C SER A 141 3.66 -9.07 -7.48
N ILE A 142 3.29 -8.48 -8.62
CA ILE A 142 2.65 -7.16 -8.64
C ILE A 142 1.29 -7.17 -7.95
N ASP A 143 0.55 -8.28 -8.05
CA ASP A 143 -0.72 -8.46 -7.34
C ASP A 143 -0.48 -8.46 -5.83
N PHE A 144 0.54 -9.16 -5.36
CA PHE A 144 0.93 -9.15 -3.95
C PHE A 144 1.30 -7.75 -3.48
N ALA A 145 2.08 -6.99 -4.26
CA ALA A 145 2.46 -5.63 -3.90
C ALA A 145 1.22 -4.75 -3.65
N HIS A 146 0.23 -4.78 -4.55
CA HIS A 146 -1.00 -4.01 -4.39
C HIS A 146 -1.89 -4.53 -3.25
N VAL A 147 -2.10 -5.85 -3.15
CA VAL A 147 -2.93 -6.46 -2.10
C VAL A 147 -2.34 -6.21 -0.72
N CYS A 148 -1.04 -6.44 -0.55
CA CYS A 148 -0.32 -6.20 0.70
C CYS A 148 -0.32 -4.71 1.06
N GLY A 149 0.05 -3.84 0.13
CA GLY A 149 0.06 -2.40 0.31
C GLY A 149 -1.31 -1.87 0.75
N ARG A 150 -2.38 -2.33 0.11
CA ARG A 150 -3.74 -1.86 0.38
C ARG A 150 -4.32 -2.42 1.69
N TYR A 151 -4.18 -3.71 1.92
CA TYR A 151 -4.97 -4.41 2.94
C TYR A 151 -4.17 -4.84 4.16
N VAL A 152 -2.89 -5.18 4.01
CA VAL A 152 -2.04 -5.64 5.11
C VAL A 152 -1.37 -4.45 5.79
N THR A 153 -0.65 -3.63 5.02
CA THR A 153 0.04 -2.44 5.54
C THR A 153 -0.90 -1.24 5.64
N GLY A 154 -2.06 -1.29 4.97
CA GLY A 154 -3.11 -0.29 5.06
C GLY A 154 -2.76 1.05 4.43
N LEU A 155 -1.78 1.09 3.51
CA LEU A 155 -1.44 2.29 2.75
C LEU A 155 -2.63 2.77 1.91
N ASP A 156 -2.66 4.06 1.67
CA ASP A 156 -3.64 4.74 0.84
C ASP A 156 -3.21 4.77 -0.62
N TRP A 157 -1.90 4.69 -0.89
CA TRP A 157 -1.38 4.57 -2.24
C TRP A 157 -0.03 3.86 -2.30
N ILE A 158 0.31 3.28 -3.45
CA ILE A 158 1.68 2.85 -3.74
C ILE A 158 2.04 3.19 -5.19
N SER A 159 3.33 3.21 -5.48
CA SER A 159 3.88 3.13 -6.83
C SER A 159 4.73 1.87 -6.96
N VAL A 160 4.31 0.97 -7.84
CA VAL A 160 5.18 -0.12 -8.30
C VAL A 160 6.15 0.48 -9.30
N ALA A 161 7.39 0.68 -8.85
CA ALA A 161 8.46 1.34 -9.58
C ALA A 161 9.52 0.33 -10.02
N ASP A 162 9.10 -0.76 -10.67
CA ASP A 162 10.04 -1.74 -11.24
C ASP A 162 11.03 -1.10 -12.20
N HIS A 163 12.26 -1.62 -12.21
CA HIS A 163 13.29 -1.13 -13.13
C HIS A 163 12.90 -1.35 -14.58
N VAL A 164 13.14 -0.34 -15.40
CA VAL A 164 13.03 -0.44 -16.87
C VAL A 164 14.38 -0.58 -17.56
N SER A 165 15.45 -0.15 -16.89
CA SER A 165 16.79 -0.03 -17.46
C SER A 165 17.51 -1.35 -17.69
N GLY A 166 18.33 -1.37 -18.74
CA GLY A 166 19.32 -2.44 -18.97
C GLY A 166 18.69 -3.78 -19.36
N GLY A 167 17.53 -3.74 -20.04
CA GLY A 167 16.81 -4.94 -20.46
C GLY A 167 16.08 -5.68 -19.32
N ARG A 168 15.92 -5.04 -18.15
CA ARG A 168 15.14 -5.59 -17.03
C ARG A 168 13.64 -5.56 -17.31
N SER A 169 13.18 -4.62 -18.14
CA SER A 169 11.82 -4.55 -18.62
C SER A 169 11.72 -4.73 -20.14
N ASP A 170 10.52 -5.03 -20.60
CA ASP A 170 10.12 -5.07 -22.01
C ASP A 170 8.70 -4.49 -22.14
N ARG A 171 8.22 -4.33 -23.39
CA ARG A 171 6.87 -3.77 -23.64
C ARG A 171 5.75 -4.60 -23.00
N GLY A 172 5.94 -5.91 -22.84
CA GLY A 172 4.97 -6.80 -22.20
C GLY A 172 4.91 -6.55 -20.70
N LYS A 173 6.07 -6.51 -20.02
CA LYS A 173 6.17 -6.19 -18.60
C LYS A 173 5.63 -4.81 -18.26
N TRP A 174 5.93 -3.80 -19.08
CA TRP A 174 5.37 -2.46 -18.91
C TRP A 174 3.85 -2.44 -19.04
N LYS A 175 3.29 -3.15 -20.03
CA LYS A 175 1.84 -3.31 -20.17
C LYS A 175 1.21 -4.00 -18.96
N THR A 176 1.87 -5.03 -18.41
CA THR A 176 1.40 -5.69 -17.18
C THR A 176 1.36 -4.71 -16.00
N GLN A 177 2.41 -3.90 -15.82
CA GLN A 177 2.46 -2.89 -14.76
C GLN A 177 1.38 -1.83 -14.90
N ARG A 178 1.19 -1.30 -16.11
CA ARG A 178 0.10 -0.36 -16.42
C ARG A 178 -1.27 -0.93 -16.11
N ALA A 179 -1.52 -2.15 -16.59
CA ALA A 179 -2.80 -2.82 -16.38
C ALA A 179 -3.07 -3.11 -14.90
N ALA A 180 -2.05 -3.50 -14.13
CA ALA A 180 -2.16 -3.70 -12.69
C ALA A 180 -2.45 -2.39 -11.96
N ALA A 181 -1.71 -1.31 -12.27
CA ALA A 181 -1.99 0.01 -11.71
C ALA A 181 -3.45 0.42 -11.97
N GLU A 182 -3.92 0.37 -13.22
CA GLU A 182 -5.30 0.68 -13.57
C GLU A 182 -6.32 -0.21 -12.83
N ALA A 183 -6.09 -1.53 -12.80
CA ALA A 183 -7.03 -2.48 -12.20
C ALA A 183 -7.15 -2.36 -10.67
N PHE A 184 -6.06 -2.01 -9.98
CA PHE A 184 -6.07 -1.83 -8.53
C PHE A 184 -6.45 -0.42 -8.09
N ASN A 185 -6.39 0.58 -8.97
CA ASN A 185 -6.76 1.95 -8.68
C ASN A 185 -8.25 2.05 -8.30
N ASP A 186 -8.55 2.44 -7.06
CA ASP A 186 -9.91 2.53 -6.53
C ASP A 186 -10.07 3.79 -5.66
N PRO A 187 -9.95 5.01 -6.26
CA PRO A 187 -10.10 6.24 -5.50
C PRO A 187 -11.54 6.42 -4.98
N PRO A 188 -11.74 6.99 -3.77
CA PRO A 188 -10.72 7.53 -2.87
C PRO A 188 -10.15 6.49 -1.89
N CYS A 189 -10.47 5.20 -2.05
CA CYS A 189 -10.13 4.17 -1.08
C CYS A 189 -8.70 3.63 -1.19
N TYR A 190 -8.12 3.66 -2.39
CA TYR A 190 -6.74 3.27 -2.67
C TYR A 190 -6.31 3.81 -4.03
N VAL A 191 -5.15 4.45 -4.11
CA VAL A 191 -4.63 5.01 -5.37
C VAL A 191 -3.38 4.27 -5.81
N THR A 192 -3.24 4.02 -7.10
CA THR A 192 -1.98 3.56 -7.69
C THR A 192 -1.35 4.73 -8.45
N LEU A 193 -0.08 5.00 -8.22
CA LEU A 193 0.70 5.88 -9.07
C LEU A 193 1.48 5.01 -10.05
N LEU A 194 1.21 5.17 -11.35
CA LEU A 194 2.01 4.49 -12.36
C LEU A 194 3.41 5.10 -12.31
N GLY A 195 4.42 4.26 -12.21
CA GLY A 195 5.79 4.73 -12.22
C GLY A 195 6.78 3.65 -12.61
N TYR A 196 8.04 4.01 -12.72
CA TYR A 196 9.15 3.08 -12.93
C TYR A 196 10.44 3.67 -12.38
N GLU A 197 11.44 2.81 -12.17
CA GLU A 197 12.79 3.27 -11.89
C GLU A 197 13.67 3.22 -13.15
N ALA A 198 14.18 4.39 -13.54
CA ALA A 198 15.24 4.56 -14.53
C ALA A 198 16.59 4.63 -13.82
N SER A 199 17.33 3.54 -13.91
CA SER A 199 18.77 3.49 -13.65
C SER A 199 19.53 4.01 -14.87
N LEU A 200 20.51 4.89 -14.68
CA LEU A 200 21.26 5.58 -15.74
C LEU A 200 22.78 5.56 -15.44
N LYS A 201 23.59 5.13 -16.41
CA LYS A 201 25.07 5.06 -16.26
C LYS A 201 25.82 6.32 -16.70
N GLY A 202 25.20 7.18 -17.51
CA GLY A 202 25.85 8.38 -18.02
C GLY A 202 25.99 9.46 -16.95
N GLY A 203 27.14 10.14 -16.92
CA GLY A 203 27.34 11.37 -16.13
C GLY A 203 26.86 11.30 -14.67
N LEU A 204 25.97 12.24 -14.29
CA LEU A 204 25.26 12.29 -13.01
C LEU A 204 23.87 11.64 -13.12
N GLY A 205 23.77 10.52 -13.84
CA GLY A 205 22.53 9.82 -14.13
C GLY A 205 21.91 9.19 -12.88
N GLY A 206 22.58 8.18 -12.31
CA GLY A 206 22.11 7.49 -11.12
C GLY A 206 20.74 6.85 -11.33
N ASP A 207 20.04 6.60 -10.24
CA ASP A 207 18.76 5.93 -10.24
C ASP A 207 17.63 6.92 -9.92
N ASN A 208 16.63 6.98 -10.81
CA ASN A 208 15.58 7.99 -10.81
C ASN A 208 14.21 7.32 -10.88
N ASN A 209 13.30 7.70 -9.99
CA ASN A 209 11.91 7.27 -10.11
C ASN A 209 11.13 8.26 -10.96
N VAL A 210 10.34 7.72 -11.88
CA VAL A 210 9.43 8.49 -12.74
C VAL A 210 8.01 8.11 -12.35
N TYR A 211 7.17 9.11 -12.08
CA TYR A 211 5.77 8.92 -11.70
C TYR A 211 4.85 9.66 -12.66
N PHE A 212 3.76 9.02 -13.04
CA PHE A 212 2.74 9.57 -13.93
C PHE A 212 1.43 9.75 -13.15
N PRO A 213 0.84 10.96 -13.14
CA PRO A 213 -0.50 11.18 -12.61
C PRO A 213 -1.60 10.42 -13.39
N GLY A 214 -1.31 10.05 -14.64
CA GLY A 214 -2.17 9.28 -15.52
C GLY A 214 -1.46 8.06 -16.12
N ASP A 215 -1.89 7.67 -17.32
CA ASP A 215 -1.29 6.56 -18.05
C ASP A 215 -0.07 7.02 -18.87
N ALA A 216 0.84 6.09 -19.16
CA ALA A 216 2.03 6.31 -19.97
C ALA A 216 2.26 5.12 -20.91
N GLU A 217 2.09 5.34 -22.21
CA GLU A 217 2.13 4.28 -23.22
C GLU A 217 3.48 3.53 -23.24
N ALA A 218 4.57 4.26 -22.99
CA ALA A 218 5.93 3.77 -22.99
C ALA A 218 6.75 4.40 -21.85
N TYR A 219 7.79 3.68 -21.43
CA TYR A 219 8.86 4.22 -20.59
C TYR A 219 10.04 4.69 -21.47
N VAL A 220 10.87 5.55 -20.91
CA VAL A 220 12.16 5.94 -21.49
C VAL A 220 13.27 5.10 -20.86
N ASP A 221 14.04 4.40 -21.69
CA ASP A 221 15.24 3.67 -21.27
C ASP A 221 16.46 4.19 -22.04
N VAL A 222 17.25 5.00 -21.35
CA VAL A 222 18.53 5.55 -21.82
C VAL A 222 19.69 5.05 -20.95
N TRP A 223 19.55 3.84 -20.39
CA TRP A 223 20.46 3.22 -19.41
C TRP A 223 21.96 3.39 -19.68
N ASP A 224 22.43 3.09 -20.89
CA ASP A 224 23.86 2.84 -21.12
C ASP A 224 24.71 4.12 -21.13
N GLN A 225 24.28 5.12 -21.90
CA GLN A 225 25.02 6.39 -22.06
C GLN A 225 24.23 7.60 -21.58
N GLY A 226 22.94 7.44 -21.26
CA GLY A 226 22.07 8.55 -20.91
C GLY A 226 22.26 9.03 -19.48
N ASP A 227 21.94 10.30 -19.27
CA ASP A 227 21.90 10.95 -17.97
C ASP A 227 20.49 11.52 -17.66
N LEU A 228 20.36 12.26 -16.56
CA LEU A 228 19.08 12.84 -16.14
C LEU A 228 18.49 13.81 -17.19
N ARG A 229 19.33 14.50 -17.98
CA ARG A 229 18.86 15.37 -19.05
C ARG A 229 18.23 14.52 -20.15
N ASP A 230 18.89 13.45 -20.59
CA ASP A 230 18.35 12.57 -21.64
C ASP A 230 17.01 11.95 -21.20
N LEU A 231 16.91 11.52 -19.93
CA LEU A 231 15.65 11.04 -19.36
C LEU A 231 14.56 12.13 -19.38
N SER A 232 14.89 13.36 -18.96
CA SER A 232 13.95 14.48 -18.93
C SER A 232 13.52 14.91 -20.33
N GLU A 233 14.42 14.95 -21.30
CA GLU A 233 14.12 15.28 -22.69
C GLU A 233 13.23 14.21 -23.34
N GLY A 234 13.47 12.93 -23.05
CA GLY A 234 12.63 11.82 -23.51
C GLY A 234 11.21 11.83 -22.93
N LEU A 235 11.00 12.50 -21.79
CA LEU A 235 9.71 12.62 -21.10
C LEU A 235 9.10 14.02 -21.22
N ALA A 236 9.66 14.92 -22.04
CA ALA A 236 9.25 16.33 -22.08
C ALA A 236 7.77 16.56 -22.44
N ASP A 237 7.18 15.65 -23.23
CA ASP A 237 5.76 15.71 -23.62
C ASP A 237 4.84 14.91 -22.68
N GLN A 238 5.38 14.28 -21.63
CA GLN A 238 4.63 13.52 -20.64
C GLN A 238 4.40 14.35 -19.38
N ASP A 239 3.18 14.33 -18.86
CA ASP A 239 2.91 14.84 -17.51
C ASP A 239 3.45 13.83 -16.50
N CYS A 240 4.64 14.11 -15.96
CA CYS A 240 5.33 13.21 -15.05
C CYS A 240 6.18 13.97 -14.04
N LEU A 241 6.50 13.29 -12.94
CA LEU A 241 7.43 13.73 -11.92
C LEU A 241 8.65 12.81 -11.92
N ILE A 242 9.84 13.40 -12.06
CA ILE A 242 11.12 12.67 -11.97
C ILE A 242 11.76 13.02 -10.62
N VAL A 243 12.09 12.01 -9.83
CA VAL A 243 12.72 12.14 -8.51
C VAL A 243 14.01 11.32 -8.47
N PRO A 244 15.19 11.95 -8.39
CA PRO A 244 16.44 11.25 -8.11
C PRO A 244 16.38 10.59 -6.73
N HIS A 245 16.73 9.31 -6.63
CA HIS A 245 16.58 8.55 -5.38
C HIS A 245 17.89 7.90 -4.87
N HIS A 246 18.93 7.77 -5.72
CA HIS A 246 20.22 7.16 -5.40
C HIS A 246 21.30 7.57 -6.41
#